data_AF-A0A6A0H290-F1
#
_entry.id   AF-A0A6A0H290-F1
#
_cell.length_a   1.000
_cell.length_b   1.000
_cell.length_c   1.000
_cell.angle_alpha   90.00
_cell.angle_beta   90.00
_cell.angle_gamma   90.00
#
_symmetry.space_group_name_H-M   'P 1'
#
loop_
_entity.id
_entity.type
_entity.pdbx_description
1 polymer ?
#
loop_
_entity_poly.entity_id
_entity_poly.type
_entity_poly.pdbx_seq_one_letter_code
_entity_poly.pdbx_strand_id
1 'polypeptide(L)'
;MCREKQKAIVGNWIEPPKRERKANYAVDAYFREALRVSEPKAPKAPRPPKQPVVQDFQFFPPRLFELLDKEIYYYRKTVTYKVPKNPEFGADSTRIQKEEQVKIDEAEAMTEEELEERDSLLTKGFLNWTKRDFNQFIKANEKYGRDDIENIAKEVEGKTPEEVMTYSAVFWERCAELQDCDKILAQIERGEAKIQRRASIKKALDAKMARYRAPFHQLRISYGTNKGKNYTEEEDRFLVCMLHKLGFDKENVYEELRAAVRSAPQFRFDWFIKSRTALELQRRCNTLITLIERENQELEEKERAERKKGRPKGCVYVKGGKRTLAGNIDGRGRKKKKLE
;
A
#
# COMPACT_ATOMS: atom_id res chain seq x y z
N MET A 1 -50.57 -16.08 26.99
CA MET A 1 -49.62 -17.07 26.44
C MET A 1 -48.98 -16.43 25.20
N CYS A 2 -47.90 -15.66 25.32
CA CYS A 2 -46.49 -16.07 25.42
C CYS A 2 -45.96 -16.79 24.18
N ARG A 3 -45.24 -16.06 23.31
CA ARG A 3 -43.93 -16.40 22.68
C ARG A 3 -43.58 -15.33 21.64
N GLU A 4 -42.72 -14.38 22.01
CA GLU A 4 -41.26 -14.38 21.81
C GLU A 4 -40.84 -13.81 20.45
N LYS A 5 -40.39 -12.55 20.48
CA LYS A 5 -39.70 -11.85 19.41
C LYS A 5 -38.35 -12.52 19.15
N GLN A 6 -38.17 -13.07 17.95
CA GLN A 6 -36.85 -13.50 17.46
C GLN A 6 -35.94 -12.27 17.32
N LYS A 7 -34.96 -12.17 18.23
CA LYS A 7 -33.77 -11.34 18.05
C LYS A 7 -32.92 -11.97 16.94
N ALA A 8 -32.78 -11.27 15.82
CA ALA A 8 -31.77 -11.60 14.82
C ALA A 8 -30.39 -11.32 15.42
N ILE A 9 -29.58 -12.38 15.45
CA ILE A 9 -28.19 -12.42 15.91
C ILE A 9 -27.38 -11.52 14.98
N VAL A 10 -27.00 -10.34 15.48
CA VAL A 10 -25.97 -9.50 14.87
C VAL A 10 -24.67 -10.29 14.94
N GLY A 11 -24.19 -10.71 13.76
CA GLY A 11 -22.91 -11.42 13.66
C GLY A 11 -21.80 -10.61 14.32
N ASN A 12 -21.00 -11.29 15.15
CA ASN A 12 -19.82 -10.76 15.80
C ASN A 12 -18.87 -10.13 14.76
N TRP A 13 -19.01 -8.82 14.57
CA TRP A 13 -18.01 -8.00 13.93
C TRP A 13 -16.83 -7.86 14.90
N ILE A 14 -15.77 -8.62 14.64
CA ILE A 14 -14.49 -8.47 15.35
C ILE A 14 -13.85 -7.21 14.78
N GLU A 15 -13.93 -6.11 15.54
CA GLU A 15 -13.25 -4.86 15.24
C GLU A 15 -11.73 -5.16 15.16
N PRO A 16 -11.05 -4.87 14.03
CA PRO A 16 -9.60 -4.98 13.95
C PRO A 16 -9.00 -4.14 15.09
N PRO A 17 -7.96 -4.62 15.78
CA PRO A 17 -7.40 -3.91 16.93
C PRO A 17 -7.07 -2.49 16.48
N LYS A 18 -7.74 -1.51 17.11
CA LYS A 18 -7.42 -0.10 16.93
C LYS A 18 -5.93 0.03 17.19
N ARG A 19 -5.18 0.36 16.15
CA ARG A 19 -3.75 0.66 16.23
C ARG A 19 -3.64 1.86 17.16
N GLU A 20 -3.33 1.63 18.42
CA GLU A 20 -3.14 2.68 19.40
C GLU A 20 -2.00 3.57 18.89
N ARG A 21 -2.36 4.81 18.53
CA ARG A 21 -1.37 5.85 18.23
C ARG A 21 -0.56 6.06 19.50
N LYS A 22 0.74 5.71 19.48
CA LYS A 22 1.71 6.32 20.39
C LYS A 22 1.90 7.77 19.94
N ALA A 23 0.92 8.62 20.25
CA ALA A 23 0.97 10.02 19.88
C ALA A 23 2.05 10.71 20.71
N ASN A 24 3.17 11.06 20.09
CA ASN A 24 4.19 11.90 20.70
C ASN A 24 3.72 13.37 20.60
N TYR A 25 2.68 13.70 21.38
CA TYR A 25 1.91 14.95 21.28
C TYR A 25 2.79 16.22 21.37
N ALA A 26 3.93 16.14 22.06
CA ALA A 26 4.91 17.22 22.16
C ALA A 26 5.58 17.54 20.81
N VAL A 27 5.97 16.52 20.05
CA VAL A 27 6.63 16.68 18.74
C VAL A 27 5.63 17.20 17.70
N ASP A 28 4.40 16.70 17.71
CA ASP A 28 3.33 17.19 16.83
C ASP A 28 2.94 18.66 17.10
N ALA A 29 3.04 19.10 18.36
CA ALA A 29 2.79 20.49 18.72
C ALA A 29 3.90 21.42 18.20
N TYR A 30 5.17 20.98 18.29
CA TYR A 30 6.31 21.71 17.75
C TYR A 30 6.15 21.97 16.24
N PHE A 31 5.84 20.93 15.45
CA PHE A 31 5.69 21.08 13.99
C PHE A 31 4.49 21.94 13.59
N ARG A 32 3.36 21.82 14.29
CA ARG A 32 2.20 22.68 14.06
C ARG A 32 2.51 24.16 14.28
N GLU A 33 3.29 24.49 15.29
CA GLU A 33 3.66 25.89 15.58
C GLU A 33 4.82 26.37 14.69
N ALA A 34 5.77 25.50 14.33
CA ALA A 34 6.89 25.84 13.45
C ALA A 34 6.48 26.03 11.99
N LEU A 35 5.54 25.21 11.51
CA LEU A 35 5.07 25.19 10.12
C LEU A 35 3.69 25.84 9.96
N ARG A 36 3.30 26.74 10.86
CA ARG A 36 2.00 27.44 10.81
C ARG A 36 1.91 28.31 9.53
N VAL A 37 1.23 27.80 8.50
CA VAL A 37 1.06 28.45 7.17
C VAL A 37 -0.17 29.38 7.10
N SER A 38 -1.15 29.24 7.99
CA SER A 38 -2.35 30.09 8.00
C SER A 38 -2.04 31.51 8.49
N GLU A 39 -2.56 32.54 7.81
CA GLU A 39 -2.49 33.95 8.25
C GLU A 39 -2.99 34.09 9.70
N PRO A 40 -2.17 34.59 10.64
CA PRO A 40 -2.61 34.69 12.01
C PRO A 40 -3.24 36.06 12.28
N LYS A 41 -4.36 36.07 13.02
CA LYS A 41 -4.92 37.24 13.70
C LYS A 41 -4.00 37.78 14.83
N ALA A 42 -2.88 37.13 15.13
CA ALA A 42 -1.95 37.48 16.21
C ALA A 42 -0.48 37.37 15.77
N PRO A 43 0.43 38.22 16.29
CA PRO A 43 1.85 38.16 15.97
C PRO A 43 2.51 36.85 16.43
N LYS A 44 3.42 36.30 15.62
CA LYS A 44 4.16 35.06 15.92
C LYS A 44 5.06 35.26 17.15
N ALA A 45 5.14 34.25 18.02
CA ALA A 45 6.04 34.27 19.16
C ALA A 45 7.51 34.31 18.68
N PRO A 46 8.40 35.05 19.35
CA PRO A 46 9.80 35.16 18.96
C PRO A 46 10.51 33.80 19.10
N ARG A 47 11.41 33.52 18.14
CA ARG A 47 12.26 32.33 18.10
C ARG A 47 13.74 32.76 17.99
N PRO A 48 14.69 31.94 18.50
CA PRO A 48 16.11 32.24 18.37
C PRO A 48 16.53 32.31 16.89
N PRO A 49 17.28 33.33 16.44
CA PRO A 49 17.59 33.53 15.02
C PRO A 49 18.53 32.47 14.42
N LYS A 50 19.28 31.75 15.26
CA LYS A 50 20.24 30.71 14.82
C LYS A 50 19.71 29.28 14.96
N GLN A 51 18.44 29.10 15.33
CA GLN A 51 17.90 27.77 15.57
C GLN A 51 17.75 26.98 14.26
N PRO A 52 18.23 25.72 14.19
CA PRO A 52 18.07 24.88 13.01
C PRO A 52 16.59 24.63 12.67
N VAL A 53 16.25 24.72 11.39
CA VAL A 53 14.91 24.39 10.90
C VAL A 53 14.83 22.89 10.63
N VAL A 54 14.22 22.15 11.56
CA VAL A 54 13.96 20.72 11.43
C VAL A 54 12.54 20.45 10.93
N GLN A 55 12.36 19.40 10.12
CA GLN A 55 11.08 18.98 9.56
C GLN A 55 10.74 17.54 9.98
N ASP A 56 9.46 17.21 10.00
CA ASP A 56 8.93 15.91 10.45
C ASP A 56 9.47 14.73 9.64
N PHE A 57 9.51 14.87 8.31
CA PHE A 57 10.06 13.87 7.40
C PHE A 57 11.58 13.66 7.51
N GLN A 58 12.28 14.44 8.34
CA GLN A 58 13.69 14.23 8.62
C GLN A 58 13.92 13.29 9.81
N PHE A 59 12.86 12.88 10.51
CA PHE A 59 12.84 11.83 11.55
C PHE A 59 13.89 12.03 12.66
N PHE A 60 14.03 13.25 13.19
CA PHE A 60 14.89 13.48 14.34
C PHE A 60 14.39 12.77 15.61
N PRO A 61 15.27 12.43 16.55
CA PRO A 61 14.87 11.87 17.84
C PRO A 61 14.00 12.84 18.66
N PRO A 62 12.97 12.37 19.40
CA PRO A 62 12.10 13.22 20.23
C PRO A 62 12.86 14.14 21.20
N ARG A 63 13.96 13.63 21.77
CA ARG A 63 14.84 14.36 22.70
C ARG A 63 15.39 15.67 22.11
N LEU A 64 15.62 15.73 20.80
CA LEU A 64 16.09 16.96 20.15
C LEU A 64 15.05 18.08 20.31
N PHE A 65 13.76 17.77 20.18
CA PHE A 65 12.71 18.77 20.29
C PHE A 65 12.57 19.32 21.70
N GLU A 66 12.83 18.52 22.74
CA GLU A 66 12.87 18.99 24.13
C GLU A 66 13.98 20.05 24.34
N LEU A 67 15.17 19.82 23.78
CA LEU A 67 16.29 20.77 23.85
C LEU A 67 16.00 22.04 23.04
N LEU A 68 15.42 21.90 21.84
CA LEU A 68 15.02 23.05 21.01
C LEU A 68 13.91 23.88 21.68
N ASP A 69 12.96 23.24 22.37
CA ASP A 69 11.92 23.94 23.14
C ASP A 69 12.53 24.68 24.34
N LYS A 70 13.48 24.06 25.07
CA LYS A 70 14.24 24.73 26.14
C LYS A 70 14.94 25.99 25.63
N GLU A 71 15.60 25.91 24.48
CA GLU A 71 16.25 27.06 23.82
C GLU A 71 15.25 28.17 23.46
N ILE A 72 14.07 27.79 22.94
CA ILE A 72 12.99 28.74 22.62
C ILE A 72 12.47 29.44 23.88
N TYR A 73 12.19 28.68 24.95
CA TYR A 73 11.66 29.24 26.20
C TYR A 73 12.68 30.17 26.86
N TYR A 74 13.96 29.79 26.88
CA TYR A 74 15.02 30.64 27.42
C TYR A 74 15.19 31.92 26.59
N TYR A 75 15.16 31.83 25.26
CA TYR A 75 15.22 33.02 24.40
C TYR A 75 14.02 33.95 24.61
N ARG A 76 12.82 33.41 24.78
CA ARG A 76 11.62 34.20 25.13
C ARG A 76 11.79 34.92 26.46
N LYS A 77 12.43 34.29 27.45
CA LYS A 77 12.76 34.91 28.74
C LYS A 77 13.75 36.07 28.57
N THR A 78 14.80 35.91 27.77
CA THR A 78 15.83 36.95 27.57
C THR A 78 15.30 38.18 26.82
N VAL A 79 14.33 38.01 25.92
CA VAL A 79 13.65 39.12 25.23
C VAL A 79 12.43 39.65 26.00
N THR A 80 12.19 39.17 27.23
CA THR A 80 11.07 39.58 28.09
C THR A 80 9.69 39.35 27.47
N TYR A 81 9.55 38.31 26.65
CA TYR A 81 8.29 37.99 25.98
C TYR A 81 7.22 37.55 26.98
N LYS A 82 5.99 38.08 26.82
CA LYS A 82 4.81 37.69 27.60
C LYS A 82 3.79 36.99 26.71
N VAL A 83 3.30 35.85 27.18
CA VAL A 83 2.34 35.01 26.44
C VAL A 83 1.00 35.75 26.36
N PRO A 84 0.52 36.13 25.17
CA PRO A 84 -0.78 36.74 25.01
C PRO A 84 -1.89 35.72 25.27
N LYS A 85 -3.01 36.18 25.82
CA LYS A 85 -4.19 35.33 26.02
C LYS A 85 -4.78 34.97 24.64
N ASN A 86 -4.84 33.69 24.31
CA ASN A 86 -5.47 33.23 23.08
C ASN A 86 -6.98 32.95 23.31
N PRO A 87 -7.90 33.69 22.68
CA PRO A 87 -9.35 33.48 22.83
C PRO A 87 -9.84 32.14 22.28
N GLU A 88 -9.08 31.47 21.40
CA GLU A 88 -9.49 30.19 20.78
C GLU A 88 -9.63 29.05 21.80
N PHE A 89 -8.97 29.16 22.95
CA PHE A 89 -9.05 28.15 24.02
C PHE A 89 -10.23 28.37 24.99
N GLY A 90 -11.10 29.35 24.74
CA GLY A 90 -12.31 29.57 25.52
C GLY A 90 -12.06 29.66 27.03
N ALA A 91 -12.72 28.80 27.82
CA ALA A 91 -12.63 28.78 29.29
C ALA A 91 -11.22 28.43 29.81
N ASP A 92 -10.45 27.62 29.07
CA ASP A 92 -9.08 27.22 29.44
C ASP A 92 -8.01 28.27 29.09
N SER A 93 -8.39 29.33 28.36
CA SER A 93 -7.44 30.34 27.85
C SER A 93 -6.55 30.95 28.94
N THR A 94 -7.09 31.25 30.12
CA THR A 94 -6.31 31.82 31.24
C THR A 94 -5.41 30.78 31.91
N ARG A 95 -5.83 29.52 31.97
CA ARG A 95 -5.01 28.44 32.53
C ARG A 95 -3.82 28.15 31.63
N ILE A 96 -4.06 27.96 30.33
CA ILE A 96 -3.02 27.70 29.32
C ILE A 96 -2.03 28.88 29.23
N GLN A 97 -2.52 30.12 29.28
CA GLN A 97 -1.65 31.30 29.30
C GLN A 97 -0.69 31.27 30.49
N LYS A 98 -1.18 30.94 31.69
CA LYS A 98 -0.34 30.85 32.90
C LYS A 98 0.66 29.71 32.77
N GLU A 99 0.24 28.53 32.33
CA GLU A 99 1.11 27.36 32.15
C GLU A 99 2.25 27.64 31.15
N GLU A 100 1.96 28.26 30.02
CA GLU A 100 3.00 28.64 29.04
C GLU A 100 3.92 29.76 29.55
N GLN A 101 3.39 30.70 30.35
CA GLN A 101 4.23 31.74 30.95
C GLN A 101 5.18 31.17 32.00
N VAL A 102 4.73 30.21 32.81
CA VAL A 102 5.57 29.51 33.80
C VAL A 102 6.75 28.81 33.12
N LYS A 103 6.52 28.13 31.98
CA LYS A 103 7.61 27.50 31.21
C LYS A 103 8.67 28.50 30.75
N ILE A 104 8.27 29.72 30.37
CA ILE A 104 9.21 30.78 29.98
C ILE A 104 9.93 31.33 31.21
N ASP A 105 9.20 31.60 32.29
CA ASP A 105 9.76 32.20 33.50
C ASP A 105 10.77 31.25 34.21
N GLU A 106 10.49 29.94 34.18
CA GLU A 106 11.36 28.88 34.72
C GLU A 106 12.48 28.44 33.75
N ALA A 107 12.51 28.95 32.52
CA ALA A 107 13.51 28.54 31.53
C ALA A 107 14.94 28.94 31.94
N GLU A 108 15.86 28.00 31.76
CA GLU A 108 17.30 28.15 32.04
C GLU A 108 18.13 28.02 30.76
N ALA A 109 19.32 28.61 30.78
CA ALA A 109 20.29 28.45 29.70
C ALA A 109 20.66 26.97 29.54
N MET A 110 20.93 26.54 28.31
CA MET A 110 21.47 25.19 28.09
C MET A 110 22.88 25.09 28.67
N THR A 111 23.14 23.97 29.34
CA THR A 111 24.49 23.62 29.81
C THR A 111 25.37 23.20 28.63
N GLU A 112 26.70 23.16 28.82
CA GLU A 112 27.63 22.71 27.78
C GLU A 112 27.32 21.27 27.34
N GLU A 113 26.97 20.40 28.29
CA GLU A 113 26.58 19.01 28.02
C GLU A 113 25.31 18.92 27.14
N GLU A 114 24.32 19.78 27.38
CA GLU A 114 23.09 19.84 26.57
C GLU A 114 23.33 20.40 25.17
N LEU A 115 24.28 21.34 25.02
CA LEU A 115 24.71 21.86 23.72
C LEU A 115 25.38 20.77 22.89
N GLU A 116 26.29 20.00 23.50
CA GLU A 116 26.92 18.84 22.87
C GLU A 116 25.90 17.75 22.52
N GLU A 117 24.95 17.45 23.43
CA GLU A 117 23.86 16.49 23.18
C GLU A 117 23.02 16.93 21.96
N ARG A 118 22.63 18.21 21.90
CA ARG A 118 21.87 18.78 20.78
C ARG A 118 22.62 18.60 19.46
N ASP A 119 23.90 18.95 19.43
CA ASP A 119 24.71 18.88 18.21
C ASP A 119 24.91 17.43 17.76
N SER A 120 25.05 16.49 18.70
CA SER A 120 25.02 15.05 18.41
C SER A 120 23.68 14.60 17.83
N LEU A 121 22.55 15.00 18.42
CA LEU A 121 21.21 14.62 17.97
C LEU A 121 20.86 15.16 16.58
N LEU A 122 21.37 16.34 16.22
CA LEU A 122 21.24 16.91 14.87
C LEU A 122 21.89 16.01 13.80
N THR A 123 22.91 15.21 14.13
CA THR A 123 23.50 14.26 13.17
C THR A 123 22.69 12.97 12.99
N LYS A 124 21.75 12.67 13.90
CA LYS A 124 20.97 11.42 13.90
C LYS A 124 19.67 11.49 13.08
N GLY A 125 19.42 12.61 12.38
CA GLY A 125 18.30 12.75 11.46
C GLY A 125 18.76 12.99 10.03
N PHE A 126 17.80 13.04 9.13
CA PHE A 126 18.03 13.17 7.69
C PHE A 126 18.16 14.64 7.27
N LEU A 127 19.19 15.34 7.76
CA LEU A 127 19.43 16.76 7.47
C LEU A 127 19.57 17.06 5.97
N ASN A 128 20.15 16.14 5.21
CA ASN A 128 20.36 16.26 3.77
C ASN A 128 19.09 15.96 2.94
N TRP A 129 17.98 15.57 3.58
CA TRP A 129 16.70 15.39 2.92
C TRP A 129 15.90 16.68 2.94
N THR A 130 15.65 17.21 1.74
CA THR A 130 14.82 18.39 1.54
C THR A 130 13.35 18.01 1.34
N LYS A 131 12.44 18.99 1.41
CA LYS A 131 11.02 18.76 1.10
C LYS A 131 10.81 18.27 -0.34
N ARG A 132 11.67 18.69 -1.28
CA ARG A 132 11.64 18.23 -2.67
C ARG A 132 11.95 16.73 -2.72
N ASP A 133 13.04 16.31 -2.06
CA ASP A 133 13.48 14.91 -2.04
C ASP A 133 12.41 14.01 -1.41
N PHE A 134 11.84 14.45 -0.29
CA PHE A 134 10.73 13.75 0.36
C PHE A 134 9.53 13.57 -0.57
N ASN A 135 9.07 14.65 -1.22
CA ASN A 135 7.93 14.58 -2.13
C ASN A 135 8.23 13.69 -3.36
N GLN A 136 9.48 13.68 -3.83
CA GLN A 136 9.93 12.83 -4.93
C GLN A 136 9.95 11.35 -4.51
N PHE A 137 10.44 11.05 -3.30
CA PHE A 137 10.38 9.72 -2.71
C PHE A 137 8.93 9.21 -2.58
N ILE A 138 7.99 10.04 -2.11
CA ILE A 138 6.56 9.65 -2.03
C ILE A 138 5.98 9.37 -3.43
N LYS A 139 6.26 10.22 -4.42
CA LYS A 139 5.81 10.01 -5.80
C LYS A 139 6.41 8.74 -6.42
N ALA A 140 7.66 8.45 -6.13
CA ALA A 140 8.33 7.24 -6.59
C ALA A 140 7.69 5.98 -5.96
N ASN A 141 7.39 6.00 -4.66
CA ASN A 141 6.64 4.92 -4.00
C ASN A 141 5.23 4.74 -4.60
N GLU A 142 4.53 5.82 -4.95
CA GLU A 142 3.24 5.73 -5.65
C GLU A 142 3.38 5.09 -7.04
N LYS A 143 4.46 5.39 -7.77
CA LYS A 143 4.67 4.96 -9.16
C LYS A 143 5.15 3.52 -9.28
N TYR A 144 6.05 3.09 -8.40
CA TYR A 144 6.73 1.78 -8.46
C TYR A 144 6.26 0.80 -7.38
N GLY A 145 5.60 1.30 -6.33
CA GLY A 145 5.22 0.50 -5.16
C GLY A 145 6.35 0.42 -4.14
N ARG A 146 6.01 0.16 -2.88
CA ARG A 146 6.96 0.21 -1.75
C ARG A 146 8.13 -0.78 -1.84
N ASP A 147 7.95 -1.87 -2.58
CA ASP A 147 8.92 -2.98 -2.64
C ASP A 147 10.01 -2.74 -3.71
N ASP A 148 9.77 -1.88 -4.70
CA ASP A 148 10.69 -1.63 -5.81
C ASP A 148 11.68 -0.51 -5.48
N ILE A 149 12.52 -0.76 -4.47
CA ILE A 149 13.48 0.22 -3.96
C ILE A 149 14.50 0.65 -5.02
N GLU A 150 14.83 -0.22 -5.97
CA GLU A 150 15.79 0.05 -7.04
C GLU A 150 15.29 1.16 -7.97
N ASN A 151 14.01 1.10 -8.39
CA ASN A 151 13.43 2.14 -9.23
C ASN A 151 13.08 3.39 -8.43
N ILE A 152 12.71 3.25 -7.16
CA ILE A 152 12.55 4.40 -6.25
C ILE A 152 13.86 5.19 -6.14
N ALA A 153 14.97 4.51 -5.87
CA ALA A 153 16.28 5.15 -5.70
C ALA A 153 16.74 5.93 -6.95
N LYS A 154 16.48 5.40 -8.15
CA LYS A 154 16.82 6.08 -9.41
C LYS A 154 16.04 7.38 -9.63
N GLU A 155 14.86 7.49 -9.04
CA GLU A 155 13.99 8.65 -9.20
C GLU A 155 14.15 9.69 -8.11
N VAL A 156 14.85 9.43 -7.02
CA VAL A 156 15.19 10.44 -6.00
C VAL A 156 16.50 11.11 -6.38
N GLU A 157 16.40 12.27 -7.03
CA GLU A 157 17.57 13.01 -7.52
C GLU A 157 18.49 13.46 -6.37
N GLY A 158 19.80 13.27 -6.54
CA GLY A 158 20.79 13.74 -5.56
C GLY A 158 20.88 12.90 -4.28
N LYS A 159 20.30 11.70 -4.26
CA LYS A 159 20.50 10.69 -3.21
C LYS A 159 21.07 9.41 -3.80
N THR A 160 21.95 8.76 -3.06
CA THR A 160 22.47 7.45 -3.45
C THR A 160 21.44 6.35 -3.14
N PRO A 161 21.51 5.19 -3.81
CA PRO A 161 20.62 4.06 -3.49
C PRO A 161 20.67 3.63 -2.02
N GLU A 162 21.84 3.69 -1.39
CA GLU A 162 22.04 3.35 0.03
C GLU A 162 21.33 4.35 0.96
N GLU A 163 21.41 5.65 0.65
CA GLU A 163 20.69 6.70 1.39
C GLU A 163 19.18 6.52 1.27
N VAL A 164 18.67 6.24 0.07
CA VAL A 164 17.24 6.03 -0.16
C VAL A 164 16.75 4.76 0.55
N MET A 165 17.53 3.69 0.56
CA MET A 165 17.19 2.46 1.28
C MET A 165 17.14 2.69 2.79
N THR A 166 18.13 3.39 3.34
CA THR A 166 18.18 3.75 4.77
C THR A 166 16.99 4.62 5.16
N TYR A 167 16.71 5.65 4.36
CA TYR A 167 15.56 6.53 4.56
C TYR A 167 14.24 5.77 4.47
N SER A 168 14.09 4.89 3.48
CA SER A 168 12.87 4.08 3.30
C SER A 168 12.57 3.20 4.51
N ALA A 169 13.59 2.54 5.07
CA ALA A 169 13.42 1.73 6.28
C ALA A 169 12.88 2.56 7.46
N VAL A 170 13.48 3.72 7.73
CA VAL A 170 13.03 4.62 8.81
C VAL A 170 11.66 5.22 8.51
N PHE A 171 11.40 5.58 7.25
CA PHE A 171 10.11 6.09 6.82
C PHE A 171 9.00 5.09 7.14
N TRP A 172 9.14 3.80 6.76
CA TRP A 172 8.08 2.83 7.02
C TRP A 172 7.92 2.50 8.51
N GLU A 173 8.99 2.57 9.30
CA GLU A 173 8.94 2.40 10.75
C GLU A 173 8.24 3.58 11.46
N ARG A 174 8.57 4.81 11.06
CA ARG A 174 8.23 6.05 11.78
C ARG A 174 7.27 6.98 11.02
N CYS A 175 6.72 6.57 9.86
CA CYS A 175 5.81 7.40 9.07
C CYS A 175 4.60 7.90 9.86
N ALA A 176 4.19 7.20 10.92
CA ALA A 176 3.11 7.60 11.82
C ALA A 176 3.38 8.92 12.57
N GLU A 177 4.64 9.37 12.65
CA GLU A 177 5.04 10.66 13.23
C GLU A 177 4.81 11.84 12.27
N LEU A 178 4.54 11.57 11.00
CA LEU A 178 4.31 12.62 10.01
C LEU A 178 2.92 13.23 10.19
N GLN A 179 2.82 14.56 10.11
CA GLN A 179 1.55 15.26 10.25
C GLN A 179 0.51 14.81 9.20
N ASP A 180 0.97 14.54 7.97
CA ASP A 180 0.14 14.12 6.83
C ASP A 180 0.23 12.60 6.54
N CYS A 181 0.61 11.77 7.53
CA CYS A 181 0.83 10.34 7.35
C CYS A 181 -0.33 9.64 6.62
N ASP A 182 -1.57 9.82 7.11
CA ASP A 182 -2.76 9.15 6.56
C ASP A 182 -2.96 9.48 5.07
N LYS A 183 -2.70 10.74 4.68
CA LYS A 183 -2.81 11.20 3.28
C LYS A 183 -1.72 10.61 2.41
N ILE A 184 -0.50 10.55 2.92
CA ILE A 184 0.67 10.00 2.22
C ILE A 184 0.49 8.49 1.99
N LEU A 185 0.11 7.74 3.03
CA LEU A 185 -0.16 6.30 2.92
C LEU A 185 -1.28 6.02 1.91
N ALA A 186 -2.39 6.76 2.00
CA ALA A 186 -3.49 6.62 1.05
C ALA A 186 -3.09 6.98 -0.41
N GLN A 187 -2.09 7.83 -0.62
CA GLN A 187 -1.53 8.08 -1.95
C GLN A 187 -0.73 6.89 -2.46
N ILE A 188 0.17 6.35 -1.63
CA ILE A 188 1.01 5.19 -2.00
C ILE A 188 0.14 3.95 -2.27
N GLU A 189 -0.81 3.66 -1.38
CA GLU A 189 -1.72 2.51 -1.51
C GLU A 189 -2.59 2.59 -2.79
N ARG A 190 -3.02 3.80 -3.18
CA ARG A 190 -3.73 4.00 -4.46
C ARG A 190 -2.81 3.74 -5.66
N GLY A 191 -1.54 4.10 -5.57
CA GLY A 191 -0.52 3.77 -6.58
C GLY A 191 -0.32 2.26 -6.72
N GLU A 192 -0.11 1.59 -5.59
CA GLU A 192 0.05 0.14 -5.50
C GLU A 192 -1.17 -0.63 -6.02
N ALA A 193 -2.38 -0.18 -5.67
CA ALA A 193 -3.61 -0.76 -6.20
C ALA A 193 -3.68 -0.69 -7.73
N LYS A 194 -3.19 0.41 -8.35
CA LYS A 194 -3.09 0.53 -9.81
C LYS A 194 -2.02 -0.39 -10.39
N ILE A 195 -0.86 -0.52 -9.75
CA ILE A 195 0.19 -1.46 -10.18
C ILE A 195 -0.33 -2.89 -10.15
N GLN A 196 -0.95 -3.28 -9.03
CA GLN A 196 -1.53 -4.61 -8.86
C GLN A 196 -2.66 -4.88 -9.86
N ARG A 197 -3.53 -3.88 -10.11
CA ARG A 197 -4.58 -3.99 -11.12
C ARG A 197 -4.01 -4.19 -12.52
N ARG A 198 -2.95 -3.48 -12.88
CA ARG A 198 -2.28 -3.66 -14.18
C ARG A 198 -1.70 -5.08 -14.30
N ALA A 199 -0.99 -5.54 -13.28
CA ALA A 199 -0.45 -6.90 -13.25
C ALA A 199 -1.56 -7.98 -13.34
N SER A 200 -2.69 -7.78 -12.64
CA SER A 200 -3.82 -8.72 -12.69
C SER A 200 -4.44 -8.81 -14.08
N ILE A 201 -4.68 -7.67 -14.74
CA ILE A 201 -5.22 -7.60 -16.09
C ILE A 201 -4.27 -8.29 -17.08
N LYS A 202 -2.97 -7.99 -17.01
CA LYS A 202 -1.96 -8.62 -17.86
C LYS A 202 -2.03 -10.14 -17.75
N LYS A 203 -1.97 -10.65 -16.51
CA LYS A 203 -2.02 -12.08 -16.22
C LYS A 203 -3.31 -12.71 -16.75
N ALA A 204 -4.45 -12.03 -16.55
CA ALA A 204 -5.75 -12.55 -16.98
C ALA A 204 -5.87 -12.64 -18.50
N LEU A 205 -5.38 -11.62 -19.22
CA LEU A 205 -5.35 -11.63 -20.69
C LEU A 205 -4.37 -12.67 -21.23
N ASP A 206 -3.15 -12.75 -20.69
CA ASP A 206 -2.15 -13.77 -21.07
C ASP A 206 -2.72 -15.18 -20.90
N ALA A 207 -3.34 -15.47 -19.75
CA ALA A 207 -3.99 -16.75 -19.48
C ALA A 207 -5.18 -17.03 -20.41
N LYS A 208 -5.95 -16.00 -20.80
CA LYS A 208 -7.04 -16.14 -21.76
C LYS A 208 -6.51 -16.48 -23.16
N MET A 209 -5.47 -15.79 -23.62
CA MET A 209 -4.88 -16.01 -24.94
C MET A 209 -4.24 -17.39 -25.08
N ALA A 210 -3.52 -17.83 -24.04
CA ALA A 210 -2.83 -19.12 -24.03
C ALA A 210 -3.76 -20.34 -24.20
N ARG A 211 -5.07 -20.17 -23.97
CA ARG A 211 -6.08 -21.24 -24.15
C ARG A 211 -6.46 -21.50 -25.61
N TYR A 212 -6.04 -20.66 -26.54
CA TYR A 212 -6.41 -20.76 -27.95
C TYR A 212 -5.17 -20.76 -28.84
N ARG A 213 -5.14 -21.66 -29.84
CA ARG A 213 -4.06 -21.69 -30.84
C ARG A 213 -4.14 -20.50 -31.80
N ALA A 214 -5.36 -20.06 -32.14
CA ALA A 214 -5.60 -18.90 -32.98
C ALA A 214 -6.65 -17.97 -32.32
N PRO A 215 -6.25 -17.13 -31.33
CA PRO A 215 -7.17 -16.35 -30.52
C PRO A 215 -8.12 -15.45 -31.34
N PHE A 216 -7.62 -14.77 -32.38
CA PHE A 216 -8.41 -13.90 -33.25
C PHE A 216 -9.58 -14.61 -33.96
N HIS A 217 -9.55 -15.93 -34.08
CA HIS A 217 -10.62 -16.71 -34.70
C HIS A 217 -11.39 -17.55 -33.68
N GLN A 218 -10.74 -18.00 -32.60
CA GLN A 218 -11.26 -19.04 -31.71
C GLN A 218 -11.69 -18.53 -30.33
N LEU A 219 -11.15 -17.40 -29.85
CA LEU A 219 -11.39 -16.92 -28.48
C LEU A 219 -12.88 -16.64 -28.23
N ARG A 220 -13.47 -17.36 -27.28
CA ARG A 220 -14.86 -17.17 -26.85
C ARG A 220 -14.91 -16.43 -25.52
N ILE A 221 -15.90 -15.55 -25.32
CA ILE A 221 -16.07 -14.79 -24.07
C ILE A 221 -17.30 -15.32 -23.34
N SER A 222 -17.15 -15.63 -22.06
CA SER A 222 -18.28 -15.99 -21.21
C SER A 222 -18.99 -14.72 -20.73
N TYR A 223 -20.10 -14.35 -21.39
CA TYR A 223 -20.80 -13.10 -21.11
C TYR A 223 -21.72 -13.12 -19.88
N GLY A 224 -22.24 -14.29 -19.51
CA GLY A 224 -23.36 -14.37 -18.56
C GLY A 224 -24.51 -13.45 -18.97
N THR A 225 -24.96 -12.61 -18.04
CA THR A 225 -26.02 -11.61 -18.27
C THR A 225 -25.51 -10.30 -18.91
N ASN A 226 -24.19 -10.14 -19.11
CA ASN A 226 -23.55 -8.85 -19.40
C ASN A 226 -23.08 -8.69 -20.85
N LYS A 227 -23.65 -9.42 -21.81
CA LYS A 227 -23.27 -9.29 -23.24
C LYS A 227 -23.56 -7.89 -23.79
N GLY A 228 -24.71 -7.33 -23.42
CA GLY A 228 -25.28 -6.14 -24.06
C GLY A 228 -25.84 -6.46 -25.45
N LYS A 229 -26.48 -5.48 -26.10
CA LYS A 229 -27.09 -5.61 -27.43
C LYS A 229 -26.25 -5.03 -28.58
N ASN A 230 -25.20 -4.27 -28.25
CA ASN A 230 -24.55 -3.40 -29.23
C ASN A 230 -23.34 -4.05 -29.90
N TYR A 231 -22.49 -4.74 -29.13
CA TYR A 231 -21.28 -5.35 -29.65
C TYR A 231 -21.51 -6.82 -29.99
N THR A 232 -21.01 -7.25 -31.15
CA THR A 232 -21.00 -8.66 -31.51
C THR A 232 -19.85 -9.41 -30.85
N GLU A 233 -19.93 -10.74 -30.85
CA GLU A 233 -18.85 -11.57 -30.29
C GLU A 233 -17.58 -11.53 -31.16
N GLU A 234 -17.71 -11.26 -32.46
CA GLU A 234 -16.56 -11.07 -33.35
C GLU A 234 -15.82 -9.77 -33.05
N GLU A 235 -16.56 -8.68 -32.87
CA GLU A 235 -16.01 -7.39 -32.43
C GLU A 235 -15.28 -7.53 -31.09
N ASP A 236 -15.93 -8.08 -30.07
CA ASP A 236 -15.34 -8.22 -28.74
C ASP A 236 -14.07 -9.08 -28.77
N ARG A 237 -14.07 -10.17 -29.54
CA ARG A 237 -12.90 -11.03 -29.74
C ARG A 237 -11.75 -10.24 -30.32
N PHE A 238 -12.00 -9.43 -31.35
CA PHE A 238 -10.98 -8.58 -31.95
C PHE A 238 -10.46 -7.55 -30.95
N LEU A 239 -11.34 -6.89 -30.19
CA LEU A 239 -10.94 -5.90 -29.20
C LEU A 239 -10.00 -6.50 -28.14
N VAL A 240 -10.34 -7.66 -27.58
CA VAL A 240 -9.50 -8.33 -26.57
C VAL A 240 -8.18 -8.79 -27.18
N CYS A 241 -8.21 -9.42 -28.35
CA CYS A 241 -6.99 -9.92 -29.01
C CYS A 241 -6.05 -8.79 -29.44
N MET A 242 -6.60 -7.71 -29.99
CA MET A 242 -5.83 -6.57 -30.44
C MET A 242 -5.29 -5.75 -29.26
N LEU A 243 -6.08 -5.56 -28.20
CA LEU A 243 -5.62 -4.91 -26.96
C LEU A 243 -4.46 -5.68 -26.32
N HIS A 244 -4.53 -7.01 -26.28
CA HIS A 244 -3.43 -7.84 -25.81
C HIS A 244 -2.18 -7.70 -26.69
N LYS A 245 -2.35 -7.73 -28.03
CA LYS A 245 -1.25 -7.58 -28.99
C LYS A 245 -0.56 -6.22 -28.91
N LEU A 246 -1.32 -5.14 -28.73
CA LEU A 246 -0.77 -3.77 -28.63
C LEU A 246 -0.12 -3.50 -27.25
N GLY A 247 -0.52 -4.25 -26.23
CA GLY A 247 -0.10 -4.06 -24.84
C GLY A 247 -1.03 -3.11 -24.11
N PHE A 248 -1.85 -3.66 -23.22
CA PHE A 248 -2.93 -2.91 -22.53
C PHE A 248 -2.44 -1.71 -21.68
N ASP A 249 -1.17 -1.72 -21.23
CA ASP A 249 -0.58 -0.67 -20.38
C ASP A 249 0.16 0.40 -21.19
N LYS A 250 0.14 0.31 -22.53
CA LYS A 250 0.77 1.30 -23.40
C LYS A 250 -0.02 2.61 -23.36
N GLU A 251 0.68 3.73 -23.33
CA GLU A 251 0.06 5.04 -23.48
C GLU A 251 -0.70 5.14 -24.81
N ASN A 252 -1.89 5.73 -24.79
CA ASN A 252 -2.77 5.87 -25.96
C ASN A 252 -3.18 4.56 -26.68
N VAL A 253 -3.08 3.40 -26.01
CA VAL A 253 -3.44 2.09 -26.59
C VAL A 253 -4.82 2.05 -27.23
N TYR A 254 -5.80 2.80 -26.70
CA TYR A 254 -7.16 2.80 -27.23
C TYR A 254 -7.32 3.62 -28.52
N GLU A 255 -6.45 4.60 -28.78
CA GLU A 255 -6.40 5.26 -30.09
C GLU A 255 -5.72 4.37 -31.13
N GLU A 256 -4.67 3.64 -30.74
CA GLU A 256 -4.07 2.62 -31.62
C GLU A 256 -5.04 1.48 -31.92
N LEU A 257 -5.79 1.03 -30.91
CA LEU A 257 -6.86 0.03 -31.07
C LEU A 257 -7.93 0.53 -32.05
N ARG A 258 -8.33 1.80 -31.94
CA ARG A 258 -9.28 2.42 -32.86
C ARG A 258 -8.76 2.46 -34.28
N ALA A 259 -7.48 2.80 -34.47
CA ALA A 259 -6.84 2.76 -35.78
C ALA A 259 -6.81 1.33 -36.35
N ALA A 260 -6.50 0.33 -35.52
CA ALA A 260 -6.48 -1.08 -35.89
C ALA A 260 -7.88 -1.60 -36.28
N VAL A 261 -8.94 -1.18 -35.59
CA VAL A 261 -10.33 -1.48 -35.96
C VAL A 261 -10.66 -0.92 -37.34
N ARG A 262 -10.24 0.31 -37.64
CA ARG A 262 -10.55 0.94 -38.93
C ARG A 262 -9.82 0.31 -40.11
N SER A 263 -8.61 -0.18 -39.89
CA SER A 263 -7.79 -0.83 -40.91
C SER A 263 -8.11 -2.32 -41.11
N ALA A 264 -8.78 -2.96 -40.14
CA ALA A 264 -9.15 -4.37 -40.21
C ALA A 264 -10.17 -4.63 -41.33
N PRO A 265 -9.85 -5.49 -42.33
CA PRO A 265 -10.75 -5.78 -43.44
C PRO A 265 -12.08 -6.41 -43.04
N GLN A 266 -12.12 -7.20 -41.96
CA GLN A 266 -13.37 -7.81 -41.48
C GLN A 266 -14.43 -6.78 -41.05
N PHE A 267 -14.00 -5.57 -40.64
CA PHE A 267 -14.89 -4.47 -40.27
C PHE A 267 -15.09 -3.48 -41.41
N ARG A 268 -14.87 -3.89 -42.67
CA ARG A 268 -15.00 -2.98 -43.82
C ARG A 268 -16.38 -2.34 -43.90
N PHE A 269 -17.43 -3.11 -43.62
CA PHE A 269 -18.84 -2.68 -43.65
C PHE A 269 -19.46 -2.47 -42.27
N ASP A 270 -18.73 -2.76 -41.19
CA ASP A 270 -19.19 -2.55 -39.83
C ASP A 270 -18.96 -1.08 -39.41
N TRP A 271 -19.96 -0.25 -39.69
CA TRP A 271 -19.96 1.16 -39.30
C TRP A 271 -20.07 1.37 -37.79
N PHE A 272 -20.69 0.43 -37.07
CA PHE A 272 -20.88 0.57 -35.63
C PHE A 272 -19.52 0.56 -34.93
N ILE A 273 -18.72 -0.48 -35.14
CA ILE A 273 -17.41 -0.61 -34.48
C ILE A 273 -16.43 0.47 -34.95
N LYS A 274 -16.49 0.85 -36.23
CA LYS A 274 -15.64 1.92 -36.80
C LYS A 274 -15.96 3.33 -36.31
N SER A 275 -17.22 3.57 -35.93
CA SER A 275 -17.67 4.86 -35.41
C SER A 275 -17.31 5.08 -33.93
N ARG A 276 -16.93 4.04 -33.20
CA ARG A 276 -16.59 4.14 -31.77
C ARG A 276 -15.38 5.07 -31.55
N THR A 277 -15.46 5.83 -30.48
CA THR A 277 -14.36 6.63 -29.94
C THR A 277 -13.42 5.77 -29.09
N ALA A 278 -12.19 6.22 -28.87
CA ALA A 278 -11.24 5.50 -28.01
C ALA A 278 -11.79 5.30 -26.58
N LEU A 279 -12.51 6.29 -26.03
CA LEU A 279 -13.15 6.18 -24.72
C LEU A 279 -14.26 5.12 -24.68
N GLU A 280 -15.05 4.98 -25.74
CA GLU A 280 -16.08 3.94 -25.81
C GLU A 280 -15.47 2.54 -25.95
N LEU A 281 -14.41 2.41 -26.77
CA LEU A 281 -13.66 1.16 -26.90
C LEU A 281 -12.98 0.79 -25.56
N GLN A 282 -12.44 1.77 -24.84
CA GLN A 282 -11.89 1.58 -23.49
C GLN A 282 -12.94 1.05 -22.52
N ARG A 283 -14.13 1.67 -22.46
CA ARG A 283 -15.23 1.19 -21.61
C ARG A 283 -15.65 -0.23 -21.96
N ARG A 284 -15.73 -0.57 -23.25
CA ARG A 284 -16.04 -1.93 -23.68
C ARG A 284 -14.95 -2.90 -23.26
N CYS A 285 -13.68 -2.60 -23.52
CA CYS A 285 -12.55 -3.43 -23.11
C CYS A 285 -12.51 -3.66 -21.60
N ASN A 286 -12.74 -2.63 -20.77
CA ASN A 286 -12.82 -2.77 -19.31
C ASN A 286 -13.92 -3.76 -18.87
N THR A 287 -15.05 -3.76 -19.57
CA THR A 287 -16.13 -4.73 -19.33
C THR A 287 -15.68 -6.14 -19.70
N LEU A 288 -15.05 -6.33 -20.87
CA LEU A 288 -14.56 -7.63 -21.34
C LEU A 288 -13.46 -8.19 -20.44
N ILE A 289 -12.55 -7.33 -19.95
CA ILE A 289 -11.51 -7.70 -18.98
C ILE A 289 -12.15 -8.24 -17.70
N THR A 290 -13.17 -7.55 -17.17
CA THR A 290 -13.88 -8.01 -15.97
C THR A 290 -14.52 -9.39 -16.18
N LEU A 291 -15.09 -9.65 -17.36
CA LEU A 291 -15.64 -10.96 -17.70
C LEU A 291 -14.56 -12.04 -17.76
N ILE A 292 -13.40 -11.74 -18.35
CA ILE A 292 -12.26 -12.65 -18.44
C ILE A 292 -11.68 -12.96 -17.06
N GLU A 293 -11.56 -11.94 -16.20
CA GLU A 293 -11.08 -12.13 -14.82
C GLU A 293 -12.02 -13.04 -14.03
N ARG A 294 -13.33 -12.83 -14.13
CA ARG A 294 -14.33 -13.71 -13.50
C ARG A 294 -14.25 -15.13 -14.04
N GLU A 295 -14.16 -15.29 -15.37
CA GLU A 295 -14.03 -16.59 -16.01
C GLU A 295 -12.76 -17.33 -15.54
N ASN A 296 -11.63 -16.63 -15.42
CA ASN A 296 -10.39 -17.22 -14.91
C ASN A 296 -10.52 -17.65 -13.45
N GLN A 297 -11.16 -16.84 -12.59
CA GLN A 297 -11.41 -17.20 -11.18
C GLN A 297 -12.26 -18.47 -11.07
N GLU A 298 -13.35 -18.57 -11.84
CA GLU A 298 -14.22 -19.75 -11.85
C GLU A 298 -13.49 -21.01 -12.34
N LEU A 299 -12.55 -20.88 -13.28
CA LEU A 299 -11.71 -21.98 -13.75
C LEU A 299 -10.67 -22.40 -12.71
N GLU A 300 -9.99 -21.45 -12.07
CA GLU A 300 -9.02 -21.73 -11.00
C GLU A 300 -9.68 -22.43 -9.81
N GLU A 301 -10.92 -22.04 -9.44
CA GLU A 301 -11.69 -22.69 -8.38
C GLU A 301 -12.06 -24.13 -8.73
N LYS A 302 -12.51 -24.37 -9.97
CA LYS A 302 -12.81 -25.73 -10.46
C LYS A 302 -11.58 -26.62 -10.43
N GLU A 303 -10.45 -26.13 -10.91
CA GLU A 303 -9.18 -26.87 -10.89
C GLU A 303 -8.74 -27.20 -9.46
N ARG A 304 -8.86 -26.24 -8.53
CA ARG A 304 -8.56 -26.47 -7.10
C ARG A 304 -9.50 -27.53 -6.49
N ALA A 305 -10.78 -27.51 -6.84
CA ALA A 305 -11.76 -28.49 -6.36
C ALA A 305 -11.46 -29.91 -6.90
N GLU A 306 -11.08 -30.02 -8.17
CA GLU A 306 -10.68 -31.29 -8.79
C GLU A 306 -9.39 -31.85 -8.19
N ARG A 307 -8.37 -31.00 -7.95
CA ARG A 307 -7.14 -31.40 -7.24
C ARG A 307 -7.41 -31.90 -5.82
N LYS A 308 -8.41 -31.35 -5.13
CA LYS A 308 -8.84 -31.84 -3.80
C LYS A 308 -9.59 -33.18 -3.87
N LYS A 309 -10.35 -33.43 -4.95
CA LYS A 309 -11.04 -34.71 -5.18
C LYS A 309 -10.09 -35.82 -5.66
N GLY A 310 -8.98 -35.48 -6.30
CA GLY A 310 -7.98 -36.42 -6.82
C GLY A 310 -6.97 -36.99 -5.81
N ARG A 311 -6.98 -36.56 -4.53
CA ARG A 311 -6.23 -37.27 -3.47
C ARG A 311 -7.05 -38.50 -3.04
N PRO A 312 -6.57 -39.74 -3.25
CA PRO A 312 -7.25 -40.90 -2.70
C PRO A 312 -7.24 -40.76 -1.18
N LYS A 313 -8.42 -40.81 -0.55
CA LYS A 313 -8.50 -41.08 0.89
C LYS A 313 -7.78 -42.41 1.11
N GLY A 314 -6.68 -42.35 1.86
CA GLY A 314 -5.85 -43.49 2.18
C GLY A 314 -6.72 -44.67 2.64
N CYS A 315 -6.40 -45.83 2.07
CA CYS A 315 -6.77 -47.14 2.56
C CYS A 315 -6.79 -47.14 4.09
N VAL A 316 -7.98 -47.33 4.66
CA VAL A 316 -8.14 -47.58 6.08
C VAL A 316 -7.47 -48.92 6.37
N TYR A 317 -6.30 -48.85 7.01
CA TYR A 317 -5.62 -50.01 7.55
C TYR A 317 -6.56 -50.70 8.55
N VAL A 318 -7.14 -51.84 8.16
CA VAL A 318 -7.91 -52.69 9.07
C VAL A 318 -6.94 -53.33 10.05
N LYS A 319 -6.87 -52.79 11.26
CA LYS A 319 -6.25 -53.43 12.42
C LYS A 319 -7.34 -54.15 13.21
N GLY A 320 -7.27 -55.48 13.28
CA GLY A 320 -8.07 -56.23 14.25
C GLY A 320 -8.05 -57.74 14.04
N GLY A 321 -7.32 -58.47 14.90
CA GLY A 321 -7.47 -59.92 15.03
C GLY A 321 -6.29 -60.65 15.68
N LYS A 322 -6.14 -60.54 17.00
CA LYS A 322 -5.24 -61.38 17.82
C LYS A 322 -5.62 -62.87 17.70
N ARG A 323 -4.61 -63.74 17.56
CA ARG A 323 -4.58 -65.06 18.24
C ARG A 323 -3.12 -65.53 18.44
N THR A 324 -2.67 -65.43 19.68
CA THR A 324 -1.63 -66.27 20.34
C THR A 324 -2.16 -67.73 20.41
N LEU A 325 -1.43 -68.83 20.57
CA LEU A 325 -0.06 -69.18 21.00
C LEU A 325 0.10 -70.71 20.74
N ALA A 326 1.31 -71.19 20.46
CA ALA A 326 1.89 -72.54 20.67
C ALA A 326 2.84 -72.84 19.48
N GLY A 327 4.10 -73.22 19.60
CA GLY A 327 4.94 -73.67 20.72
C GLY A 327 5.99 -74.62 20.12
N ASN A 328 7.27 -74.40 20.44
CA ASN A 328 8.43 -75.30 20.27
C ASN A 328 8.87 -75.75 18.86
N ILE A 329 10.10 -76.17 18.56
CA ILE A 329 11.49 -76.03 19.06
C ILE A 329 12.35 -76.67 17.93
N ASP A 330 13.58 -76.18 17.78
CA ASP A 330 14.76 -76.79 17.12
C ASP A 330 14.85 -77.08 15.61
N GLY A 331 16.04 -76.73 15.10
CA GLY A 331 16.88 -77.76 14.45
C GLY A 331 17.35 -77.51 13.02
N ARG A 332 18.55 -76.94 12.89
CA ARG A 332 19.67 -77.33 11.98
C ARG A 332 19.34 -77.85 10.56
N GLY A 333 19.93 -77.22 9.54
CA GLY A 333 20.13 -77.92 8.26
C GLY A 333 20.74 -77.08 7.12
N ARG A 334 22.04 -77.24 6.90
CA ARG A 334 22.87 -76.61 5.86
C ARG A 334 23.01 -77.56 4.65
N LYS A 335 22.89 -77.06 3.40
CA LYS A 335 23.65 -77.40 2.15
C LYS A 335 22.79 -77.05 0.90
N LYS A 336 23.20 -76.15 0.00
CA LYS A 336 24.19 -76.23 -1.12
C LYS A 336 23.74 -77.05 -2.34
N LYS A 337 23.78 -76.38 -3.51
CA LYS A 337 23.99 -76.86 -4.91
C LYS A 337 22.83 -77.69 -5.52
N LYS A 338 22.59 -77.76 -6.83
CA LYS A 338 22.98 -77.09 -8.10
C LYS A 338 22.23 -77.89 -9.21
N LEU A 339 22.20 -77.34 -10.44
CA LEU A 339 21.69 -77.91 -11.71
C LEU A 339 20.15 -77.86 -11.85
N GLU A 340 19.60 -77.49 -13.00
CA GLU A 340 20.11 -77.52 -14.38
C GLU A 340 19.71 -76.26 -15.16
#